data_AF-A0A0A6PB80-F1
#
_entry.id   AF-A0A0A6PB80-F1
#
_cell.length_a   1.000
_cell.length_b   1.000
_cell.length_c   1.000
_cell.angle_alpha   90.00
_cell.angle_beta   90.00
_cell.angle_gamma   90.00
#
_symmetry.space_group_name_H-M   'P 1'
#
loop_
_entity.id
_entity.type
_entity.pdbx_description
1 polymer ?
#
loop_
_entity_poly.entity_id
_entity_poly.type
_entity_poly.pdbx_seq_one_letter_code
_entity_poly.pdbx_strand_id
1 'polypeptide(L)'
;MSKVVAFLCALILSLFTLNGVYACDTYEMSTTESGFIHKIVAGSDKIIAFRDVASKDEAYTLELLLPYFVICENAEFFKITDIAADTVDEAMSGNVGFVPKHQVHLWPTREALAFSEIAFLDERPEIVAWGDENVLKKFMETGNKRLHSPSFQENLESTRKRERATRPYPVLGSQLRKLRKIADKRVYHVLLPAALPPEAKIIIDKKDVETAKKVITQATLVVVFDATGSMGKFALETAKSISSAIQSLDSEVVDKSRMGFVFYRDEDDTEKLVEIPPMPINDAANALKEAASLMKGGGDAAEPLLDATYFAAHIYNWGQSGRRILIGVLNEDAKPTTIGTMDEKGRIPVGLDAQTIARGLFELSMPIITVQAGPKFGENLELVMQTLGDSTGGAFIRWDAGSSQKSISQALAKKMTVEAKNTVRDGTAVLIEIEFPYRGYASIPLEVLDGELMERLRRNGVDFNIDPGEGGVLIREGYILENNDLLTPKIHIDKETLQGLIHLYSILGTTGLDADTFLLSAAEAIAAIAGESYDEDDSISEIIRKKLGINFRSELLNFKLEYLTSLVPAERLKFTKRIQDAGNNLGYYLEANLAEFDTSLAVWMPIAALP
;
A
#
# COMPACT_ATOMS: atom_id res chain seq x y z
N MET A 1 -30.87 -18.44 68.88
CA MET A 1 -30.48 -17.12 68.33
C MET A 1 -29.32 -17.35 67.37
N SER A 2 -29.55 -17.99 66.22
CA SER A 2 -30.26 -17.51 65.02
C SER A 2 -29.34 -16.62 64.18
N LYS A 3 -28.54 -17.20 63.28
CA LYS A 3 -28.86 -17.38 61.85
C LYS A 3 -29.16 -16.07 61.06
N VAL A 4 -28.73 -14.90 61.55
CA VAL A 4 -28.97 -13.61 60.86
C VAL A 4 -27.71 -12.92 60.32
N VAL A 5 -26.49 -13.34 60.70
CA VAL A 5 -25.27 -12.58 60.31
C VAL A 5 -24.57 -13.12 59.05
N ALA A 6 -24.90 -14.32 58.58
CA ALA A 6 -24.28 -14.88 57.36
C ALA A 6 -25.00 -14.51 56.05
N PHE A 7 -26.15 -13.81 56.12
CA PHE A 7 -26.95 -13.46 54.94
C PHE A 7 -26.73 -12.04 54.42
N LEU A 8 -25.96 -11.19 55.13
CA LEU A 8 -25.74 -9.80 54.73
C LEU A 8 -24.44 -9.57 53.93
N CYS A 9 -23.48 -10.51 53.95
CA CYS A 9 -22.27 -10.42 53.12
C CYS A 9 -22.38 -11.12 51.76
N ALA A 10 -23.45 -11.89 51.52
CA ALA A 10 -23.74 -12.52 50.22
C ALA A 10 -24.70 -11.69 49.34
N LEU A 11 -25.25 -10.59 49.85
CA LEU A 11 -26.21 -9.74 49.13
C LEU A 11 -25.63 -8.38 48.67
N ILE A 12 -24.35 -8.10 48.96
CA ILE A 12 -23.65 -6.87 48.51
C ILE A 12 -22.56 -7.18 47.46
N LEU A 13 -22.31 -8.47 47.16
CA LEU A 13 -21.38 -8.91 46.11
C LEU A 13 -22.07 -9.46 44.84
N SER A 14 -23.36 -9.21 44.65
CA SER A 14 -24.12 -9.57 43.43
C SER A 14 -24.72 -8.35 42.71
N LEU A 15 -24.17 -7.15 42.94
CA LEU A 15 -24.51 -5.92 42.21
C LEU A 15 -23.46 -5.54 41.15
N PHE A 16 -22.52 -6.44 40.84
CA PHE A 16 -21.46 -6.24 39.84
C PHE A 16 -21.51 -7.23 38.67
N THR A 17 -22.70 -7.63 38.26
CA THR A 17 -22.89 -8.31 36.97
C THR A 17 -24.19 -7.83 36.35
N LEU A 18 -24.10 -7.38 35.09
CA LEU A 18 -25.18 -6.88 34.22
C LEU A 18 -25.42 -5.37 34.26
N ASN A 19 -24.37 -4.57 34.03
CA ASN A 19 -24.56 -3.49 33.06
C ASN A 19 -24.69 -4.17 31.70
N GLY A 20 -25.92 -4.61 31.38
CA GLY A 20 -26.27 -4.89 30.00
C GLY A 20 -25.97 -3.60 29.23
N VAL A 21 -25.12 -3.69 28.22
CA VAL A 21 -24.95 -2.63 27.24
C VAL A 21 -26.32 -2.49 26.58
N TYR A 22 -27.15 -1.58 27.08
CA TYR A 22 -28.47 -1.34 26.51
C TYR A 22 -28.25 -0.99 25.05
N ALA A 23 -28.88 -1.80 24.19
CA ALA A 23 -28.94 -1.56 22.76
C ALA A 23 -29.43 -0.13 22.54
N CYS A 24 -28.84 0.52 21.56
CA CYS A 24 -29.18 1.87 21.22
C CYS A 24 -30.59 1.89 20.58
N ASP A 25 -31.59 2.29 21.38
CA ASP A 25 -33.00 2.41 21.00
C ASP A 25 -33.33 3.90 20.82
N THR A 26 -33.10 4.43 19.61
CA THR A 26 -33.54 5.78 19.22
C THR A 26 -34.78 5.69 18.33
N TYR A 27 -35.64 6.70 18.43
CA TYR A 27 -36.74 6.93 17.49
C TYR A 27 -36.37 7.95 16.39
N GLU A 28 -35.21 8.59 16.48
CA GLU A 28 -34.71 9.59 15.52
C GLU A 28 -33.34 9.18 14.97
N MET A 29 -33.10 9.42 13.68
CA MET A 29 -31.81 9.15 13.03
C MET A 29 -30.69 10.02 13.61
N SER A 30 -29.48 9.48 13.73
CA SER A 30 -28.31 10.24 14.17
C SER A 30 -27.88 11.23 13.08
N THR A 31 -27.87 12.52 13.42
CA THR A 31 -27.44 13.59 12.51
C THR A 31 -26.27 14.39 13.09
N THR A 32 -25.44 14.94 12.20
CA THR A 32 -24.43 15.95 12.55
C THR A 32 -25.09 17.23 13.12
N GLU A 33 -24.30 18.13 13.72
CA GLU A 33 -24.76 19.49 14.09
C GLU A 33 -25.34 20.28 12.91
N SER A 34 -24.98 19.87 11.69
CA SER A 34 -25.49 20.46 10.47
C SER A 34 -26.85 19.87 10.05
N GLY A 35 -27.30 18.75 10.62
CA GLY A 35 -28.58 18.09 10.25
C GLY A 35 -28.44 17.05 9.15
N PHE A 36 -27.22 16.79 8.70
CA PHE A 36 -26.89 15.71 7.76
C PHE A 36 -26.79 14.37 8.49
N ILE A 37 -27.38 13.30 7.93
CA ILE A 37 -27.32 11.94 8.49
C ILE A 37 -25.86 11.54 8.70
N HIS A 38 -25.52 11.10 9.92
CA HIS A 38 -24.18 10.63 10.22
C HIS A 38 -23.82 9.45 9.33
N LYS A 39 -22.72 9.57 8.60
CA LYS A 39 -22.15 8.49 7.80
C LYS A 39 -20.81 8.08 8.34
N ILE A 40 -20.54 6.78 8.23
CA ILE A 40 -19.24 6.21 8.50
C ILE A 40 -18.75 5.39 7.30
N VAL A 41 -17.44 5.16 7.25
CA VAL A 41 -16.83 4.19 6.35
C VAL A 41 -15.98 3.21 7.16
N ALA A 42 -15.85 2.00 6.63
CA ALA A 42 -15.01 0.96 7.23
C ALA A 42 -13.55 1.42 7.24
N GLY A 43 -12.91 1.50 8.41
CA GLY A 43 -11.48 1.78 8.52
C GLY A 43 -10.58 0.65 8.00
N SER A 44 -11.14 -0.54 7.72
CA SER A 44 -10.46 -1.63 7.03
C SER A 44 -11.41 -2.52 6.23
N ASP A 45 -10.89 -3.34 5.33
CA ASP A 45 -11.65 -4.25 4.47
C ASP A 45 -12.18 -5.51 5.19
N LYS A 46 -11.97 -5.62 6.51
CA LYS A 46 -12.35 -6.78 7.32
C LYS A 46 -13.27 -6.44 8.50
N ILE A 47 -13.87 -5.26 8.50
CA ILE A 47 -14.72 -4.83 9.61
C ILE A 47 -16.04 -5.57 9.55
N ILE A 48 -16.41 -6.20 10.66
CA ILE A 48 -17.64 -6.99 10.79
C ILE A 48 -18.64 -6.17 11.60
N ALA A 49 -19.86 -6.01 11.07
CA ALA A 49 -21.00 -5.57 11.84
C ALA A 49 -21.62 -6.77 12.57
N PHE A 50 -21.85 -6.66 13.87
CA PHE A 50 -22.47 -7.70 14.68
C PHE A 50 -23.97 -7.48 14.84
N ARG A 51 -24.75 -8.54 15.04
CA ARG A 51 -26.21 -8.43 15.23
C ARG A 51 -26.59 -7.73 16.54
N ASP A 52 -25.73 -7.81 17.54
CA ASP A 52 -25.88 -7.17 18.85
C ASP A 52 -24.49 -6.82 19.40
N VAL A 53 -24.42 -5.84 20.31
CA VAL A 53 -23.19 -5.32 20.90
C VAL A 53 -22.44 -6.38 21.72
N ALA A 54 -23.17 -7.34 22.29
CA ALA A 54 -22.60 -8.44 23.09
C ALA A 54 -22.46 -9.76 22.32
N SER A 55 -22.99 -9.85 21.09
CA SER A 55 -22.98 -11.09 20.30
C SER A 55 -21.71 -11.22 19.45
N LYS A 56 -21.32 -12.47 19.19
CA LYS A 56 -20.32 -12.81 18.16
C LYS A 56 -20.97 -13.13 16.81
N ASP A 57 -22.29 -13.06 16.73
CA ASP A 57 -23.04 -13.37 15.52
C ASP A 57 -22.84 -12.23 14.50
N GLU A 58 -22.19 -12.58 13.41
CA GLU A 58 -21.94 -11.67 12.29
C GLU A 58 -23.27 -11.33 11.59
N ALA A 59 -23.51 -10.03 11.37
CA ALA A 59 -24.60 -9.55 10.53
C ALA A 59 -24.13 -9.50 9.08
N TYR A 60 -23.06 -8.74 8.83
CA TYR A 60 -22.41 -8.60 7.52
C TYR A 60 -21.03 -7.95 7.67
N THR A 61 -20.21 -8.04 6.63
CA THR A 61 -18.90 -7.37 6.57
C THR A 61 -19.04 -6.04 5.87
N LEU A 62 -18.47 -4.99 6.47
CA LEU A 62 -18.41 -3.67 5.84
C LEU A 62 -17.38 -3.69 4.72
N GLU A 63 -17.76 -3.09 3.60
CA GLU A 63 -16.85 -2.87 2.50
C GLU A 63 -16.06 -1.57 2.70
N LEU A 64 -14.78 -1.62 2.31
CA LEU A 64 -13.87 -0.48 2.40
C LEU A 64 -14.40 0.71 1.57
N LEU A 65 -14.38 1.90 2.17
CA LEU A 65 -14.83 3.17 1.57
C LEU A 65 -16.31 3.20 1.10
N LEU A 66 -17.14 2.21 1.46
CA LEU A 66 -18.60 2.32 1.28
C LEU A 66 -19.20 3.14 2.43
N PRO A 67 -20.08 4.13 2.16
CA PRO A 67 -20.79 4.82 3.21
C PRO A 67 -21.84 3.91 3.86
N TYR A 68 -21.85 3.91 5.19
CA TYR A 68 -22.91 3.33 6.03
C TYR A 68 -23.54 4.44 6.86
N PHE A 69 -24.83 4.32 7.15
CA PHE A 69 -25.62 5.37 7.79
C PHE A 69 -25.88 5.01 9.25
N VAL A 70 -25.56 5.94 10.15
CA VAL A 70 -25.71 5.76 11.59
C VAL A 70 -27.17 5.99 11.96
N ILE A 71 -27.83 4.92 12.40
CA ILE A 71 -29.17 5.02 13.01
C ILE A 71 -29.01 5.73 14.34
N CYS A 72 -28.07 5.24 15.17
CA CYS A 72 -27.84 5.77 16.50
C CYS A 72 -26.48 5.33 17.06
N GLU A 73 -26.07 5.92 18.17
CA GLU A 73 -24.78 5.66 18.78
C GLU A 73 -24.86 5.46 20.30
N ASN A 74 -23.93 4.68 20.85
CA ASN A 74 -23.66 4.64 22.29
C ASN A 74 -22.19 4.99 22.55
N ALA A 75 -21.66 4.69 23.74
CA ALA A 75 -20.29 5.07 24.11
C ALA A 75 -19.21 4.46 23.18
N GLU A 76 -19.37 3.22 22.72
CA GLU A 76 -18.31 2.46 22.03
C GLU A 76 -18.71 1.96 20.64
N PHE A 77 -20.00 1.98 20.30
CA PHE A 77 -20.53 1.40 19.06
C PHE A 77 -21.45 2.37 18.31
N PHE A 78 -21.47 2.22 16.99
CA PHE A 78 -22.53 2.73 16.13
C PHE A 78 -23.49 1.60 15.76
N LYS A 79 -24.79 1.87 15.79
CA LYS A 79 -25.80 1.06 15.09
C LYS A 79 -25.96 1.64 13.69
N ILE A 80 -25.68 0.83 12.68
CA ILE A 80 -25.62 1.28 11.29
C ILE A 80 -26.56 0.49 10.37
N THR A 81 -26.87 1.08 9.23
CA THR A 81 -27.53 0.46 8.07
C THR A 81 -26.73 0.74 6.79
N ASP A 82 -26.89 -0.10 5.79
CA ASP A 82 -26.33 0.07 4.44
C ASP A 82 -27.22 0.91 3.50
N ILE A 83 -28.45 1.22 3.91
CA ILE A 83 -29.40 2.03 3.12
C ILE A 83 -29.43 3.48 3.61
N ALA A 84 -29.41 4.43 2.66
CA ALA A 84 -29.67 5.83 2.93
C ALA A 84 -31.17 6.01 3.25
N ALA A 85 -31.49 6.44 4.47
CA ALA A 85 -32.86 6.54 4.95
C ALA A 85 -33.04 7.80 5.81
N ASP A 86 -34.20 8.44 5.69
CA ASP A 86 -34.53 9.65 6.45
C ASP A 86 -35.25 9.32 7.76
N THR A 87 -35.84 8.12 7.86
CA THR A 87 -36.50 7.62 9.06
C THR A 87 -35.86 6.35 9.61
N VAL A 88 -36.05 6.09 10.91
CA VAL A 88 -35.56 4.86 11.55
C VAL A 88 -36.24 3.63 10.94
N ASP A 89 -37.54 3.68 10.62
CA ASP A 89 -38.27 2.56 10.05
C ASP A 89 -37.73 2.14 8.67
N GLU A 90 -37.40 3.12 7.82
CA GLU A 90 -36.75 2.89 6.53
C GLU A 90 -35.34 2.32 6.71
N ALA A 91 -34.55 2.90 7.63
CA ALA A 91 -33.19 2.44 7.92
C ALA A 91 -33.18 0.97 8.39
N MET A 92 -34.18 0.57 9.17
CA MET A 92 -34.35 -0.79 9.68
C MET A 92 -34.78 -1.81 8.62
N SER A 93 -35.17 -1.38 7.42
CA SER A 93 -35.45 -2.27 6.29
C SER A 93 -34.18 -2.79 5.58
N GLY A 94 -33.04 -2.15 5.82
CA GLY A 94 -31.73 -2.53 5.29
C GLY A 94 -30.97 -3.57 6.13
N ASN A 95 -29.70 -3.81 5.80
CA ASN A 95 -28.82 -4.63 6.62
C ASN A 95 -28.35 -3.82 7.83
N VAL A 96 -28.86 -4.17 9.00
CA VAL A 96 -28.55 -3.47 10.26
C VAL A 96 -27.55 -4.26 11.10
N GLY A 97 -26.59 -3.56 11.68
CA GLY A 97 -25.66 -4.15 12.65
C GLY A 97 -24.92 -3.11 13.49
N PHE A 98 -24.14 -3.60 14.44
CA PHE A 98 -23.35 -2.81 15.36
C PHE A 98 -21.86 -2.90 15.01
N VAL A 99 -21.20 -1.74 14.94
CA VAL A 99 -19.77 -1.65 14.64
C VAL A 99 -19.04 -0.80 15.70
N PRO A 100 -17.84 -1.21 16.15
CA PRO A 100 -17.06 -0.41 17.10
C PRO A 100 -16.61 0.93 16.49
N LYS A 101 -16.78 2.03 17.24
CA LYS A 101 -16.42 3.39 16.79
C LYS A 101 -14.95 3.53 16.39
N HIS A 102 -14.05 2.86 17.09
CA HIS A 102 -12.60 2.93 16.84
C HIS A 102 -12.17 2.25 15.53
N GLN A 103 -13.04 1.46 14.90
CA GLN A 103 -12.74 0.75 13.66
C GLN A 103 -13.23 1.53 12.43
N VAL A 104 -13.98 2.61 12.60
CA VAL A 104 -14.65 3.31 11.50
C VAL A 104 -14.33 4.80 11.50
N HIS A 105 -14.42 5.43 10.33
CA HIS A 105 -14.20 6.87 10.20
C HIS A 105 -15.51 7.58 9.87
N LEU A 106 -15.76 8.71 10.54
CA LEU A 106 -16.86 9.60 10.18
C LEU A 106 -16.60 10.23 8.81
N TRP A 107 -17.63 10.31 7.99
CA TRP A 107 -17.60 11.00 6.71
C TRP A 107 -18.68 12.09 6.66
N PRO A 108 -18.35 13.32 7.11
CA PRO A 108 -19.34 14.37 7.36
C PRO A 108 -19.78 15.14 6.11
N THR A 109 -19.36 14.74 4.91
CA THR A 109 -19.69 15.43 3.65
C THR A 109 -20.28 14.47 2.61
N ARG A 110 -20.88 15.00 1.54
CA ARG A 110 -21.21 14.22 0.33
C ARG A 110 -20.09 14.23 -0.73
N GLU A 111 -18.97 14.89 -0.45
CA GLU A 111 -17.87 15.10 -1.41
C GLU A 111 -16.86 13.94 -1.39
N ALA A 112 -16.35 13.60 -2.57
CA ALA A 112 -15.24 12.66 -2.75
C ALA A 112 -14.36 13.07 -3.93
N LEU A 113 -13.11 12.62 -3.95
CA LEU A 113 -12.19 12.78 -5.08
C LEU A 113 -12.18 11.53 -5.95
N ALA A 114 -12.71 11.63 -7.17
CA ALA A 114 -12.75 10.54 -8.13
C ALA A 114 -11.59 10.63 -9.13
N PHE A 115 -11.09 9.48 -9.57
CA PHE A 115 -10.07 9.42 -10.63
C PHE A 115 -10.59 10.04 -11.93
N SER A 116 -9.79 10.91 -12.54
CA SER A 116 -10.03 11.41 -13.89
C SER A 116 -9.67 10.35 -14.95
N GLU A 117 -9.99 10.60 -16.22
CA GLU A 117 -9.53 9.74 -17.31
C GLU A 117 -7.99 9.71 -17.42
N ILE A 118 -7.34 10.85 -17.16
CA ILE A 118 -5.89 11.00 -17.22
C ILE A 118 -5.21 10.13 -16.15
N ALA A 119 -5.88 9.83 -15.03
CA ALA A 119 -5.35 8.99 -13.96
C ALA A 119 -5.05 7.53 -14.37
N PHE A 120 -5.44 7.12 -15.58
CA PHE A 120 -5.18 5.79 -16.12
C PHE A 120 -4.19 5.78 -17.29
N LEU A 121 -3.60 6.93 -17.63
CA LEU A 121 -2.60 7.04 -18.71
C LEU A 121 -1.18 6.65 -18.25
N ASP A 122 -0.34 6.26 -19.22
CA ASP A 122 1.01 5.74 -18.98
C ASP A 122 2.01 6.80 -18.49
N GLU A 123 1.90 8.04 -18.94
CA GLU A 123 2.76 9.15 -18.56
C GLU A 123 1.96 10.21 -17.82
N ARG A 124 1.87 10.07 -16.50
CA ARG A 124 1.18 11.05 -15.64
C ARG A 124 1.91 11.27 -14.32
N PRO A 125 1.72 12.43 -13.66
CA PRO A 125 2.18 12.63 -12.31
C PRO A 125 1.48 11.67 -11.33
N GLU A 126 2.15 11.37 -10.22
CA GLU A 126 1.59 10.56 -9.14
C GLU A 126 0.70 11.41 -8.21
N ILE A 127 -0.37 10.77 -7.74
CA ILE A 127 -1.21 11.23 -6.64
C ILE A 127 -0.39 11.13 -5.36
N VAL A 128 -0.30 12.27 -4.67
CA VAL A 128 0.43 12.41 -3.43
C VAL A 128 -0.44 13.06 -2.38
N ALA A 129 -0.21 12.69 -1.11
CA ALA A 129 -0.88 13.29 0.03
C ALA A 129 0.07 13.48 1.21
N TRP A 130 -0.27 14.43 2.07
CA TRP A 130 0.42 14.69 3.33
C TRP A 130 -0.42 14.15 4.48
N GLY A 131 0.18 13.41 5.40
CA GLY A 131 -0.50 12.91 6.59
C GLY A 131 -0.58 13.93 7.72
N ASP A 132 0.18 15.02 7.64
CA ASP A 132 0.25 16.08 8.64
C ASP A 132 -0.05 17.45 8.00
N GLU A 133 -1.04 18.15 8.56
CA GLU A 133 -1.49 19.44 8.06
C GLU A 133 -0.43 20.54 8.19
N ASN A 134 0.39 20.51 9.25
CA ASN A 134 1.48 21.47 9.46
C ASN A 134 2.60 21.28 8.43
N VAL A 135 2.93 20.04 8.08
CA VAL A 135 3.89 19.74 7.01
C VAL A 135 3.35 20.24 5.67
N LEU A 136 2.07 19.99 5.38
CA LEU A 136 1.42 20.56 4.20
C LEU A 136 1.46 22.09 4.22
N LYS A 137 1.18 22.73 5.36
CA LYS A 137 1.21 24.20 5.47
C LYS A 137 2.59 24.76 5.14
N LYS A 138 3.67 24.15 5.64
CA LYS A 138 5.05 24.53 5.29
C LYS A 138 5.35 24.31 3.81
N PHE A 139 4.86 23.22 3.23
CA PHE A 139 4.92 23.01 1.78
C PHE A 139 4.14 24.10 1.02
N MET A 140 2.96 24.48 1.47
CA MET A 140 2.15 25.53 0.85
C MET A 140 2.86 26.88 0.90
N GLU A 141 3.61 27.19 1.95
CA GLU A 141 4.37 28.44 2.06
C GLU A 141 5.61 28.47 1.15
N THR A 142 6.34 27.36 1.05
CA THR A 142 7.65 27.29 0.36
C THR A 142 7.57 26.73 -1.07
N GLY A 143 6.60 25.86 -1.32
CA GLY A 143 6.49 24.97 -2.48
C GLY A 143 7.70 24.06 -2.68
N ASN A 144 8.46 23.73 -1.64
CA ASN A 144 9.61 22.83 -1.73
C ASN A 144 9.24 21.41 -1.28
N LYS A 145 8.96 20.54 -2.26
CA LYS A 145 8.57 19.15 -2.01
C LYS A 145 9.69 18.32 -1.35
N ARG A 146 10.97 18.69 -1.48
CA ARG A 146 12.09 17.94 -0.86
C ARG A 146 12.23 18.20 0.64
N LEU A 147 11.92 19.42 1.09
CA LEU A 147 11.98 19.78 2.51
C LEU A 147 10.71 19.38 3.27
N HIS A 148 9.60 19.26 2.56
CA HIS A 148 8.27 18.97 3.11
C HIS A 148 7.57 17.90 2.26
N SER A 149 8.19 16.72 2.22
CA SER A 149 7.76 15.60 1.38
C SER A 149 6.36 15.08 1.77
N PRO A 150 5.57 14.61 0.79
CA PRO A 150 4.32 13.90 1.09
C PRO A 150 4.62 12.58 1.81
N SER A 151 3.68 12.13 2.65
CA SER A 151 3.76 10.83 3.34
C SER A 151 2.99 9.72 2.61
N PHE A 152 2.27 10.08 1.55
CA PHE A 152 1.63 9.16 0.63
C PHE A 152 2.09 9.44 -0.79
N GLN A 153 2.40 8.37 -1.50
CA GLN A 153 2.59 8.37 -2.94
C GLN A 153 1.91 7.11 -3.46
N GLU A 154 1.05 7.26 -4.46
CA GLU A 154 0.33 6.12 -5.00
C GLU A 154 1.30 5.12 -5.67
N ASN A 155 0.86 3.87 -5.79
CA ASN A 155 1.49 2.90 -6.68
C ASN A 155 0.80 2.98 -8.05
N LEU A 156 1.52 3.51 -9.05
CA LEU A 156 1.01 3.69 -10.41
C LEU A 156 0.48 2.39 -11.04
N GLU A 157 1.20 1.28 -10.87
CA GLU A 157 0.78 -0.01 -11.45
C GLU A 157 -0.50 -0.54 -10.80
N SER A 158 -0.66 -0.33 -9.50
CA SER A 158 -1.89 -0.69 -8.78
C SER A 158 -3.05 0.17 -9.27
N THR A 159 -2.89 1.49 -9.37
CA THR A 159 -3.93 2.40 -9.84
C THR A 159 -4.36 2.08 -11.28
N ARG A 160 -3.43 1.70 -12.17
CA ARG A 160 -3.74 1.33 -13.58
C ARG A 160 -4.59 0.06 -13.71
N LYS A 161 -4.48 -0.86 -12.75
CA LYS A 161 -5.26 -2.10 -12.74
C LYS A 161 -6.65 -1.92 -12.15
N ARG A 162 -6.95 -0.76 -11.55
CA ARG A 162 -8.26 -0.46 -10.98
C ARG A 162 -9.26 -0.12 -12.07
N GLU A 163 -10.52 -0.49 -11.83
CA GLU A 163 -11.61 -0.08 -12.69
C GLU A 163 -11.87 1.42 -12.52
N ARG A 164 -12.33 2.09 -13.59
CA ARG A 164 -12.69 3.52 -13.54
C ARG A 164 -13.82 3.79 -12.53
N ALA A 165 -14.66 2.79 -12.28
CA ALA A 165 -15.74 2.81 -11.30
C ALA A 165 -15.28 2.58 -9.85
N THR A 166 -13.96 2.47 -9.60
CA THR A 166 -13.43 2.30 -8.23
C THR A 166 -13.86 3.46 -7.35
N ARG A 167 -14.19 3.15 -6.09
CA ARG A 167 -14.72 4.11 -5.12
C ARG A 167 -13.80 5.34 -4.98
N PRO A 168 -14.35 6.56 -5.06
CA PRO A 168 -13.60 7.79 -4.91
C PRO A 168 -13.13 7.98 -3.46
N TYR A 169 -12.11 8.82 -3.24
CA TYR A 169 -11.60 9.11 -1.90
C TYR A 169 -12.57 10.04 -1.14
N PRO A 170 -13.17 9.61 -0.02
CA PRO A 170 -14.04 10.44 0.80
C PRO A 170 -13.36 11.73 1.23
N VAL A 171 -14.03 12.86 1.05
CA VAL A 171 -13.56 14.16 1.54
C VAL A 171 -14.20 14.43 2.90
N LEU A 172 -13.38 14.62 3.93
CA LEU A 172 -13.80 15.01 5.27
C LEU A 172 -14.02 16.52 5.38
N GLY A 173 -13.31 17.30 4.57
CA GLY A 173 -13.48 18.74 4.46
C GLY A 173 -12.57 19.35 3.39
N SER A 174 -12.84 20.59 2.99
CA SER A 174 -11.98 21.30 2.05
C SER A 174 -11.86 22.79 2.39
N GLN A 175 -10.72 23.39 2.07
CA GLN A 175 -10.42 24.78 2.38
C GLN A 175 -9.51 25.39 1.32
N LEU A 176 -9.74 26.67 0.98
CA LEU A 176 -8.85 27.42 0.09
C LEU A 176 -7.64 27.93 0.87
N ARG A 177 -6.45 27.71 0.32
CA ARG A 177 -5.17 28.17 0.90
C ARG A 177 -4.27 28.74 -0.18
N LYS A 178 -3.45 29.73 0.21
CA LYS A 178 -2.47 30.31 -0.70
C LYS A 178 -1.22 29.45 -0.82
N LEU A 179 -0.96 28.95 -2.02
CA LEU A 179 0.33 28.38 -2.40
C LEU A 179 1.32 29.51 -2.71
N ARG A 180 2.45 29.51 -2.00
CA ARG A 180 3.53 30.51 -2.05
C ARG A 180 3.04 31.95 -1.89
N LYS A 181 1.95 32.15 -1.14
CA LYS A 181 1.23 33.43 -0.97
C LYS A 181 0.69 34.05 -2.27
N ILE A 182 0.72 33.32 -3.39
CA ILE A 182 0.41 33.84 -4.73
C ILE A 182 -0.88 33.22 -5.27
N ALA A 183 -0.94 31.90 -5.35
CA ALA A 183 -2.03 31.19 -6.01
C ALA A 183 -2.98 30.55 -4.99
N ASP A 184 -4.28 30.77 -5.14
CA ASP A 184 -5.27 30.05 -4.36
C ASP A 184 -5.35 28.60 -4.85
N LYS A 185 -5.21 27.67 -3.93
CA LYS A 185 -5.34 26.24 -4.16
C LYS A 185 -6.24 25.63 -3.10
N ARG A 186 -7.14 24.76 -3.53
CA ARG A 186 -7.97 24.00 -2.59
C ARG A 186 -7.16 22.87 -1.99
N VAL A 187 -7.25 22.71 -0.68
CA VAL A 187 -6.73 21.58 0.07
C VAL A 187 -7.93 20.74 0.50
N TYR A 188 -7.90 19.46 0.14
CA TYR A 188 -8.89 18.47 0.54
C TYR A 188 -8.32 17.62 1.67
N HIS A 189 -9.04 17.56 2.78
CA HIS A 189 -8.83 16.57 3.85
C HIS A 189 -9.63 15.33 3.48
N VAL A 190 -8.94 14.20 3.31
CA VAL A 190 -9.48 13.00 2.67
C VAL A 190 -9.14 11.74 3.45
N LEU A 191 -9.95 10.71 3.24
CA LEU A 191 -9.66 9.34 3.64
C LEU A 191 -8.96 8.61 2.49
N LEU A 192 -7.77 8.10 2.76
CA LEU A 192 -6.91 7.40 1.81
C LEU A 192 -6.69 5.97 2.25
N PRO A 193 -6.66 4.99 1.33
CA PRO A 193 -6.09 3.69 1.62
C PRO A 193 -4.64 3.88 2.08
N ALA A 194 -4.34 3.49 3.31
CA ALA A 194 -3.01 3.55 3.90
C ALA A 194 -2.15 2.43 3.31
N ALA A 195 -0.92 2.78 2.92
CA ALA A 195 0.17 1.83 3.01
C ALA A 195 0.32 1.42 4.49
N LEU A 196 0.58 0.13 4.72
CA LEU A 196 0.62 -0.52 6.03
C LEU A 196 1.32 0.35 7.10
N PRO A 197 0.75 0.48 8.31
CA PRO A 197 1.33 1.33 9.33
C PRO A 197 2.59 0.68 9.96
N PRO A 198 3.46 1.46 10.64
CA PRO A 198 4.68 0.93 11.27
C PRO A 198 4.46 -0.23 12.25
N GLU A 199 3.30 -0.28 12.90
CA GLU A 199 2.88 -1.33 13.83
C GLU A 199 2.39 -2.63 13.18
N ALA A 200 2.22 -2.65 11.86
CA ALA A 200 1.87 -3.87 11.15
C ALA A 200 2.98 -4.91 11.32
N LYS A 201 2.61 -6.18 11.45
CA LYS A 201 3.54 -7.27 11.73
C LYS A 201 3.18 -8.51 10.94
N ILE A 202 4.15 -9.39 10.73
CA ILE A 202 3.83 -10.75 10.31
C ILE A 202 3.57 -11.61 11.54
N ILE A 203 2.53 -12.43 11.51
CA ILE A 203 2.29 -13.49 12.48
C ILE A 203 2.79 -14.79 11.89
N ILE A 204 3.69 -15.45 12.63
CA ILE A 204 4.28 -16.73 12.27
C ILE A 204 3.65 -17.83 13.13
N ASP A 205 3.24 -18.89 12.46
CA ASP A 205 2.67 -20.08 13.07
C ASP A 205 3.69 -20.74 14.02
N LYS A 206 3.26 -21.23 15.19
CA LYS A 206 4.18 -21.74 16.22
C LYS A 206 5.11 -22.86 15.71
N LYS A 207 4.62 -23.68 14.78
CA LYS A 207 5.36 -24.78 14.13
C LYS A 207 6.52 -24.27 13.25
N ASP A 208 6.42 -23.04 12.72
CA ASP A 208 7.34 -22.47 11.74
C ASP A 208 8.34 -21.50 12.34
N VAL A 209 8.21 -21.15 13.63
CA VAL A 209 9.10 -20.20 14.33
C VAL A 209 10.58 -20.60 14.26
N GLU A 210 10.90 -21.87 14.46
CA GLU A 210 12.29 -22.34 14.40
C GLU A 210 12.83 -22.35 12.97
N THR A 211 11.99 -22.59 11.97
CA THR A 211 12.34 -22.44 10.56
C THR A 211 12.58 -20.98 10.23
N ALA A 212 11.70 -20.07 10.67
CA ALA A 212 11.84 -18.63 10.47
C ALA A 212 13.14 -18.08 11.08
N LYS A 213 13.46 -18.46 12.33
CA LYS A 213 14.72 -18.06 12.98
C LYS A 213 15.96 -18.47 12.18
N LYS A 214 15.97 -19.70 11.67
CA LYS A 214 17.05 -20.19 10.81
C LYS A 214 17.12 -19.40 9.51
N VAL A 215 15.99 -19.22 8.83
CA VAL A 215 15.92 -18.53 7.54
C VAL A 215 16.32 -17.04 7.64
N ILE A 216 15.94 -16.37 8.72
CA ILE A 216 16.27 -14.95 8.97
C ILE A 216 17.78 -14.79 9.18
N THR A 217 18.43 -15.72 9.87
CA THR A 217 19.83 -15.57 10.30
C THR A 217 20.84 -16.34 9.45
N GLN A 218 20.41 -17.20 8.54
CA GLN A 218 21.32 -17.97 7.70
C GLN A 218 21.77 -17.20 6.46
N ALA A 219 23.01 -17.45 6.05
CA ALA A 219 23.55 -17.01 4.77
C ALA A 219 23.91 -18.24 3.92
N THR A 220 23.52 -18.24 2.65
CA THR A 220 23.92 -19.28 1.69
C THR A 220 24.63 -18.61 0.53
N LEU A 221 25.89 -18.96 0.34
CA LEU A 221 26.72 -18.46 -0.76
C LEU A 221 26.85 -19.55 -1.82
N VAL A 222 26.58 -19.24 -3.09
CA VAL A 222 26.84 -20.19 -4.18
C VAL A 222 27.87 -19.60 -5.10
N VAL A 223 28.96 -20.34 -5.29
CA VAL A 223 30.07 -19.94 -6.15
C VAL A 223 29.87 -20.58 -7.53
N VAL A 224 29.53 -19.74 -8.50
CA VAL A 224 29.51 -20.06 -9.93
C VAL A 224 30.94 -19.91 -10.43
N PHE A 225 31.61 -21.03 -10.68
CA PHE A 225 33.06 -21.08 -10.81
C PHE A 225 33.48 -21.68 -12.15
N ASP A 226 34.21 -20.91 -12.95
CA ASP A 226 34.89 -21.39 -14.15
C ASP A 226 35.83 -22.56 -13.79
N ALA A 227 35.53 -23.73 -14.34
CA ALA A 227 36.21 -24.99 -14.03
C ALA A 227 37.10 -25.50 -15.17
N THR A 228 37.54 -24.59 -16.05
CA THR A 228 38.55 -24.86 -17.08
C THR A 228 39.93 -25.14 -16.49
N GLY A 229 40.83 -25.73 -17.27
CA GLY A 229 42.18 -26.07 -16.80
C GLY A 229 43.00 -24.88 -16.28
N SER A 230 42.70 -23.66 -16.75
CA SER A 230 43.39 -22.44 -16.33
C SER A 230 43.09 -22.05 -14.87
N MET A 231 41.97 -22.52 -14.33
CA MET A 231 41.43 -22.09 -13.04
C MET A 231 41.90 -22.90 -11.84
N GLY A 232 42.53 -24.07 -12.05
CA GLY A 232 42.93 -24.96 -10.95
C GLY A 232 43.85 -24.32 -9.89
N LYS A 233 44.81 -23.47 -10.32
CA LYS A 233 45.69 -22.75 -9.38
C LYS A 233 44.92 -21.70 -8.56
N PHE A 234 44.02 -20.96 -9.21
CA PHE A 234 43.20 -19.96 -8.54
C PHE A 234 42.21 -20.62 -7.56
N ALA A 235 41.62 -21.76 -7.92
CA ALA A 235 40.76 -22.54 -7.05
C ALA A 235 41.48 -23.02 -5.78
N LEU A 236 42.71 -23.52 -5.90
CA LEU A 236 43.53 -23.92 -4.74
C LEU A 236 43.87 -22.75 -3.81
N GLU A 237 44.20 -21.59 -4.36
CA GLU A 237 44.51 -20.41 -3.55
C GLU A 237 43.25 -19.81 -2.90
N THR A 238 42.13 -19.86 -3.61
CA THR A 238 40.81 -19.48 -3.09
C THR A 238 40.38 -20.40 -1.95
N ALA A 239 40.56 -21.71 -2.09
CA ALA A 239 40.26 -22.68 -1.03
C ALA A 239 41.06 -22.40 0.26
N LYS A 240 42.36 -22.09 0.14
CA LYS A 240 43.18 -21.69 1.30
C LYS A 240 42.69 -20.38 1.93
N SER A 241 42.34 -19.40 1.09
CA SER A 241 41.87 -18.09 1.54
C SER A 241 40.53 -18.19 2.25
N ILE A 242 39.60 -18.98 1.73
CA ILE A 242 38.31 -19.31 2.36
C ILE A 242 38.56 -19.99 3.71
N SER A 243 39.39 -21.05 3.76
CA SER A 243 39.70 -21.76 5.01
C SER A 243 40.27 -20.83 6.09
N SER A 244 41.21 -19.96 5.72
CA SER A 244 41.81 -18.98 6.63
C SER A 244 40.79 -17.93 7.09
N ALA A 245 39.93 -17.46 6.19
CA ALA A 245 38.92 -16.46 6.52
C ALA A 245 37.84 -17.03 7.47
N ILE A 246 37.42 -18.28 7.27
CA ILE A 246 36.45 -18.96 8.14
C ILE A 246 36.98 -19.11 9.57
N GLN A 247 38.28 -19.41 9.75
CA GLN A 247 38.90 -19.51 11.08
C GLN A 247 38.84 -18.19 11.87
N SER A 248 38.68 -17.06 11.18
CA SER A 248 38.56 -15.72 11.79
C SER A 248 37.12 -15.26 12.01
N LEU A 249 36.13 -16.08 11.63
CA LEU A 249 34.72 -15.80 11.86
C LEU A 249 34.30 -16.24 13.27
N ASP A 250 33.32 -15.55 13.84
CA ASP A 250 32.65 -16.00 15.05
C ASP A 250 31.92 -17.32 14.80
N SER A 251 31.94 -18.23 15.78
CA SER A 251 31.33 -19.57 15.67
C SER A 251 29.87 -19.52 15.22
N GLU A 252 29.10 -18.55 15.69
CA GLU A 252 27.72 -18.34 15.29
C GLU A 252 27.57 -18.04 13.79
N VAL A 253 28.47 -17.23 13.21
CA VAL A 253 28.44 -16.93 11.77
C VAL A 253 28.77 -18.17 10.96
N VAL A 254 29.73 -18.96 11.44
CA VAL A 254 30.14 -20.23 10.81
C VAL A 254 28.96 -21.22 10.79
N ASP A 255 28.29 -21.41 11.93
CA ASP A 255 27.17 -22.35 12.08
C ASP A 255 25.94 -21.96 11.25
N LYS A 256 25.75 -20.66 11.02
CA LYS A 256 24.64 -20.11 10.23
C LYS A 256 24.98 -19.89 8.75
N SER A 257 26.20 -20.19 8.32
CA SER A 257 26.62 -20.00 6.94
C SER A 257 26.77 -21.32 6.18
N ARG A 258 26.27 -21.34 4.94
CA ARG A 258 26.40 -22.45 4.01
C ARG A 258 27.05 -21.99 2.72
N MET A 259 27.72 -22.91 2.03
CA MET A 259 28.30 -22.65 0.72
C MET A 259 28.04 -23.80 -0.25
N GLY A 260 27.70 -23.48 -1.49
CA GLY A 260 27.56 -24.42 -2.59
C GLY A 260 28.37 -23.99 -3.81
N PHE A 261 28.43 -24.85 -4.82
CA PHE A 261 29.20 -24.60 -6.04
C PHE A 261 28.41 -24.97 -7.29
N VAL A 262 28.55 -24.15 -8.33
CA VAL A 262 28.14 -24.47 -9.70
C VAL A 262 29.39 -24.32 -10.55
N PHE A 263 30.01 -25.44 -10.90
CA PHE A 263 31.16 -25.46 -11.79
C PHE A 263 30.66 -25.47 -13.23
N TYR A 264 31.17 -24.58 -14.06
CA TYR A 264 30.84 -24.53 -15.48
C TYR A 264 32.08 -24.56 -16.34
N ARG A 265 31.94 -25.07 -17.56
CA ARG A 265 32.98 -25.15 -18.59
C ARG A 265 32.46 -24.64 -19.93
N ASP A 266 33.19 -24.88 -21.01
CA ASP A 266 32.78 -24.47 -22.36
C ASP A 266 31.69 -25.40 -22.93
N GLU A 267 31.02 -24.95 -23.98
CA GLU A 267 29.87 -25.65 -24.58
C GLU A 267 30.24 -26.96 -25.29
N ASP A 268 31.50 -27.11 -25.68
CA ASP A 268 32.03 -28.30 -26.36
C ASP A 268 32.58 -29.35 -25.38
N ASP A 269 32.69 -29.01 -24.09
CA ASP A 269 33.13 -29.95 -23.06
C ASP A 269 32.05 -31.00 -22.77
N THR A 270 32.49 -32.23 -22.45
CA THR A 270 31.58 -33.36 -22.16
C THR A 270 30.78 -33.11 -20.87
N GLU A 271 31.40 -32.51 -19.86
CA GLU A 271 30.75 -32.09 -18.62
C GLU A 271 30.71 -30.57 -18.59
N LYS A 272 29.56 -30.01 -18.96
CA LYS A 272 29.37 -28.57 -19.09
C LYS A 272 29.06 -27.89 -17.75
N LEU A 273 28.28 -28.56 -16.89
CA LEU A 273 27.83 -28.02 -15.62
C LEU A 273 27.84 -29.11 -14.54
N VAL A 274 28.47 -28.83 -13.41
CA VAL A 274 28.49 -29.70 -12.23
C VAL A 274 28.06 -28.90 -11.00
N GLU A 275 26.98 -29.33 -10.36
CA GLU A 275 26.47 -28.71 -9.15
C GLU A 275 26.90 -29.47 -7.88
N ILE A 276 27.32 -28.73 -6.86
CA ILE A 276 27.50 -29.22 -5.50
C ILE A 276 26.50 -28.48 -4.60
N PRO A 277 25.53 -29.19 -3.98
CA PRO A 277 24.53 -28.58 -3.10
C PRO A 277 25.13 -27.82 -1.91
N PRO A 278 24.40 -26.89 -1.28
CA PRO A 278 24.94 -26.11 -0.18
C PRO A 278 25.29 -26.95 1.05
N MET A 279 26.54 -26.86 1.51
CA MET A 279 27.09 -27.53 2.69
C MET A 279 27.49 -26.53 3.78
N PRO A 280 27.74 -26.96 5.03
CA PRO A 280 28.31 -26.09 6.06
C PRO A 280 29.58 -25.38 5.56
N ILE A 281 29.74 -24.10 5.88
CA ILE A 281 30.83 -23.30 5.29
C ILE A 281 32.23 -23.88 5.59
N ASN A 282 32.39 -24.58 6.71
CA ASN A 282 33.64 -25.26 7.09
C ASN A 282 34.10 -26.31 6.07
N ASP A 283 33.15 -26.97 5.39
CA ASP A 283 33.45 -28.05 4.44
C ASP A 283 33.77 -27.50 3.04
N ALA A 284 33.36 -26.25 2.77
CA ALA A 284 33.42 -25.65 1.44
C ALA A 284 34.85 -25.50 0.90
N ALA A 285 35.81 -25.17 1.77
CA ALA A 285 37.21 -25.06 1.36
C ALA A 285 37.79 -26.40 0.88
N ASN A 286 37.39 -27.50 1.52
CA ASN A 286 37.82 -28.84 1.11
C ASN A 286 37.14 -29.24 -0.20
N ALA A 287 35.83 -28.98 -0.35
CA ALA A 287 35.11 -29.24 -1.60
C ALA A 287 35.73 -28.49 -2.80
N LEU A 288 36.05 -27.20 -2.66
CA LEU A 288 36.73 -26.44 -3.72
C LEU A 288 38.13 -26.98 -4.01
N LYS A 289 38.88 -27.39 -2.97
CA LYS A 289 40.22 -27.98 -3.14
C LYS A 289 40.17 -29.31 -3.90
N GLU A 290 39.18 -30.15 -3.63
CA GLU A 290 38.96 -31.40 -4.36
C GLU A 290 38.57 -31.13 -5.81
N ALA A 291 37.60 -30.22 -6.04
CA ALA A 291 37.18 -29.81 -7.37
C ALA A 291 38.33 -29.23 -8.21
N ALA A 292 39.26 -28.49 -7.59
CA ALA A 292 40.41 -27.91 -8.27
C ALA A 292 41.30 -28.95 -8.98
N SER A 293 41.36 -30.19 -8.47
CA SER A 293 42.11 -31.27 -9.10
C SER A 293 41.43 -31.88 -10.33
N LEU A 294 40.13 -31.62 -10.49
CA LEU A 294 39.28 -32.13 -11.56
C LEU A 294 39.06 -31.09 -12.68
N MET A 295 39.51 -29.85 -12.49
CA MET A 295 39.42 -28.77 -13.48
C MET A 295 40.27 -29.10 -14.72
N LYS A 296 39.60 -29.20 -15.87
CA LYS A 296 40.12 -29.63 -17.17
C LYS A 296 39.26 -29.00 -18.26
N GLY A 297 39.68 -29.14 -19.52
CA GLY A 297 38.96 -28.55 -20.65
C GLY A 297 39.19 -27.04 -20.76
N GLY A 298 38.31 -26.40 -21.53
CA GLY A 298 38.42 -25.00 -21.96
C GLY A 298 39.04 -24.82 -23.35
N GLY A 299 38.83 -23.63 -23.91
CA GLY A 299 39.34 -23.20 -25.21
C GLY A 299 39.72 -21.71 -25.23
N ASP A 300 40.04 -21.18 -26.41
CA ASP A 300 40.25 -19.73 -26.60
C ASP A 300 38.90 -18.97 -26.74
N ALA A 301 37.77 -19.69 -26.67
CA ALA A 301 36.45 -19.12 -26.79
C ALA A 301 36.00 -18.46 -25.48
N ALA A 302 35.13 -17.47 -25.61
CA ALA A 302 34.54 -16.82 -24.45
C ALA A 302 33.62 -17.79 -23.68
N GLU A 303 33.65 -17.72 -22.35
CA GLU A 303 33.01 -18.71 -21.48
C GLU A 303 31.54 -18.36 -21.17
N PRO A 304 30.65 -19.36 -21.00
CA PRO A 304 29.21 -19.15 -20.81
C PRO A 304 28.83 -18.81 -19.35
N LEU A 305 29.45 -17.77 -18.76
CA LEU A 305 29.17 -17.32 -17.39
C LEU A 305 27.68 -16.98 -17.18
N LEU A 306 27.01 -16.39 -18.17
CA LEU A 306 25.61 -16.00 -18.08
C LEU A 306 24.66 -17.20 -17.93
N ASP A 307 24.92 -18.29 -18.66
CA ASP A 307 24.18 -19.55 -18.53
C ASP A 307 24.33 -20.13 -17.13
N ALA A 308 25.57 -20.21 -16.63
CA ALA A 308 25.87 -20.75 -15.32
C ALA A 308 25.24 -19.89 -14.20
N THR A 309 25.25 -18.57 -14.37
CA THR A 309 24.59 -17.63 -13.45
C THR A 309 23.07 -17.80 -13.47
N TYR A 310 22.47 -17.94 -14.65
CA TYR A 310 21.03 -18.21 -14.79
C TYR A 310 20.65 -19.53 -14.11
N PHE A 311 21.44 -20.59 -14.36
CA PHE A 311 21.26 -21.89 -13.74
C PHE A 311 21.33 -21.80 -12.22
N ALA A 312 22.36 -21.14 -11.69
CA ALA A 312 22.53 -20.97 -10.26
C ALA A 312 21.37 -20.20 -9.61
N ALA A 313 20.76 -19.25 -10.33
CA ALA A 313 19.62 -18.49 -9.83
C ALA A 313 18.29 -19.27 -9.86
N HIS A 314 17.99 -19.95 -10.97
CA HIS A 314 16.65 -20.47 -11.25
C HIS A 314 16.51 -21.99 -11.12
N ILE A 315 17.61 -22.73 -11.27
CA ILE A 315 17.58 -24.19 -11.44
C ILE A 315 18.26 -24.91 -10.28
N TYR A 316 19.38 -24.37 -9.80
CA TYR A 316 20.17 -24.94 -8.73
C TYR A 316 19.36 -25.14 -7.44
N ASN A 317 19.56 -26.29 -6.80
CA ASN A 317 18.86 -26.59 -5.55
C ASN A 317 19.56 -25.93 -4.35
N TRP A 318 19.09 -24.73 -4.00
CA TRP A 318 19.53 -24.00 -2.82
C TRP A 318 19.16 -24.65 -1.47
N GLY A 319 18.26 -25.65 -1.46
CA GLY A 319 17.70 -26.23 -0.24
C GLY A 319 16.89 -25.22 0.60
N GLN A 320 16.74 -25.50 1.90
CA GLN A 320 16.27 -24.50 2.86
C GLN A 320 17.40 -23.50 3.10
N SER A 321 17.30 -22.34 2.45
CA SER A 321 18.38 -21.37 2.37
C SER A 321 17.92 -20.05 2.99
N GLY A 322 18.74 -19.53 3.91
CA GLY A 322 18.68 -18.12 4.31
C GLY A 322 19.05 -17.19 3.14
N ARG A 323 19.67 -16.04 3.42
CA ARG A 323 19.96 -15.04 2.37
C ARG A 323 20.83 -15.67 1.28
N ARG A 324 20.43 -15.52 0.02
CA ARG A 324 21.13 -16.11 -1.13
C ARG A 324 22.08 -15.09 -1.73
N ILE A 325 23.35 -15.46 -1.86
CA ILE A 325 24.39 -14.61 -2.45
C ILE A 325 25.09 -15.42 -3.53
N LEU A 326 25.17 -14.86 -4.73
CA LEU A 326 25.91 -15.47 -5.84
C LEU A 326 27.32 -14.91 -5.92
N ILE A 327 28.24 -15.74 -6.37
CA ILE A 327 29.62 -15.35 -6.66
C ILE A 327 29.96 -15.87 -8.04
N GLY A 328 30.13 -14.98 -9.03
CA GLY A 328 30.54 -15.36 -10.38
C GLY A 328 32.03 -15.21 -10.56
N VAL A 329 32.74 -16.31 -10.84
CA VAL A 329 34.20 -16.31 -11.02
C VAL A 329 34.53 -16.68 -12.45
N LEU A 330 35.28 -15.81 -13.12
CA LEU A 330 35.70 -15.98 -14.51
C LEU A 330 37.12 -15.46 -14.71
N ASN A 331 37.88 -16.08 -15.61
CA ASN A 331 39.28 -15.73 -15.86
C ASN A 331 39.49 -14.74 -17.02
N GLU A 332 38.94 -15.04 -18.20
CA GLU A 332 39.38 -14.40 -19.46
C GLU A 332 38.29 -13.58 -20.18
N ASP A 333 37.27 -14.23 -20.74
CA ASP A 333 36.17 -13.55 -21.43
C ASP A 333 34.83 -14.26 -21.20
N ALA A 334 33.74 -13.50 -21.32
CA ALA A 334 32.38 -14.01 -21.20
C ALA A 334 31.68 -14.00 -22.57
N LYS A 335 30.80 -14.97 -22.85
CA LYS A 335 29.88 -14.83 -23.97
C LYS A 335 28.94 -13.64 -23.71
N PRO A 336 28.61 -12.82 -24.72
CA PRO A 336 27.81 -11.61 -24.54
C PRO A 336 26.35 -11.90 -24.17
N THR A 337 25.84 -13.07 -24.55
CA THR A 337 24.49 -13.54 -24.26
C THR A 337 24.49 -15.02 -23.89
N THR A 338 23.40 -15.49 -23.27
CA THR A 338 23.21 -16.91 -22.95
C THR A 338 23.10 -17.77 -24.21
N ILE A 339 23.71 -18.96 -24.17
CA ILE A 339 23.67 -19.93 -25.28
C ILE A 339 22.61 -21.00 -25.12
N GLY A 340 22.16 -21.25 -23.88
CA GLY A 340 21.11 -22.21 -23.50
C GLY A 340 21.53 -23.68 -23.51
N THR A 341 22.70 -24.01 -24.02
CA THR A 341 23.18 -25.40 -24.23
C THR A 341 23.94 -25.98 -23.03
N MET A 342 24.10 -25.21 -21.96
CA MET A 342 24.81 -25.62 -20.74
C MET A 342 24.02 -26.57 -19.84
N ASP A 343 22.69 -26.51 -19.90
CA ASP A 343 21.80 -27.46 -19.22
C ASP A 343 21.25 -28.46 -20.26
N GLU A 344 21.55 -29.75 -20.11
CA GLU A 344 21.11 -30.79 -21.06
C GLU A 344 19.58 -30.86 -21.20
N LYS A 345 18.84 -30.39 -20.19
CA LYS A 345 17.37 -30.34 -20.19
C LYS A 345 16.82 -29.10 -20.90
N GLY A 346 17.69 -28.22 -21.42
CA GLY A 346 17.30 -27.03 -22.19
C GLY A 346 16.48 -26.01 -21.40
N ARG A 347 16.69 -25.91 -20.08
CA ARG A 347 15.92 -24.98 -19.23
C ARG A 347 16.49 -23.57 -19.18
N ILE A 348 17.68 -23.36 -19.75
CA ILE A 348 18.32 -22.04 -19.83
C ILE A 348 17.88 -21.37 -21.14
N PRO A 349 17.23 -20.18 -21.10
CA PRO A 349 16.84 -19.46 -22.30
C PRO A 349 18.05 -18.97 -23.10
N VAL A 350 17.93 -18.97 -24.43
CA VAL A 350 18.97 -18.46 -25.36
C VAL A 350 18.81 -16.96 -25.57
N GLY A 351 19.92 -16.23 -25.66
CA GLY A 351 19.97 -14.84 -26.10
C GLY A 351 19.73 -13.80 -25.01
N LEU A 352 19.77 -14.17 -23.73
CA LEU A 352 19.69 -13.22 -22.62
C LEU A 352 21.03 -12.54 -22.40
N ASP A 353 21.04 -11.21 -22.39
CA ASP A 353 22.23 -10.42 -22.10
C ASP A 353 22.48 -10.26 -20.58
N ALA A 354 23.63 -9.70 -20.22
CA ALA A 354 24.00 -9.47 -18.83
C ALA A 354 23.00 -8.59 -18.08
N GLN A 355 22.39 -7.59 -18.73
CA GLN A 355 21.40 -6.70 -18.12
C GLN A 355 20.12 -7.45 -17.77
N THR A 356 19.66 -8.33 -18.67
CA THR A 356 18.45 -9.14 -18.46
C THR A 356 18.66 -10.16 -17.34
N ILE A 357 19.83 -10.81 -17.30
CA ILE A 357 20.20 -11.70 -16.20
C ILE A 357 20.28 -10.92 -14.88
N ALA A 358 20.95 -9.77 -14.87
CA ALA A 358 21.07 -8.93 -13.68
C ALA A 358 19.71 -8.45 -13.17
N ARG A 359 18.77 -8.11 -14.07
CA ARG A 359 17.39 -7.77 -13.70
C ARG A 359 16.69 -8.96 -13.04
N GLY A 360 16.81 -10.15 -13.61
CA GLY A 360 16.25 -11.37 -12.99
C GLY A 360 16.85 -11.66 -11.61
N LEU A 361 18.16 -11.48 -11.45
CA LEU A 361 18.82 -11.61 -10.14
C LEU A 361 18.33 -10.56 -9.13
N PHE A 362 18.14 -9.32 -9.57
CA PHE A 362 17.58 -8.25 -8.75
C PHE A 362 16.15 -8.55 -8.31
N GLU A 363 15.29 -9.01 -9.23
CA GLU A 363 13.91 -9.45 -8.96
C GLU A 363 13.88 -10.62 -7.96
N LEU A 364 14.85 -11.53 -8.02
CA LEU A 364 15.03 -12.63 -7.05
C LEU A 364 15.71 -12.21 -5.74
N SER A 365 16.10 -10.94 -5.60
CA SER A 365 16.86 -10.40 -4.48
C SER A 365 18.18 -11.15 -4.21
N MET A 366 18.87 -11.52 -5.29
CA MET A 366 20.13 -12.28 -5.25
C MET A 366 21.30 -11.39 -5.70
N PRO A 367 22.00 -10.71 -4.77
CA PRO A 367 23.19 -9.96 -5.12
C PRO A 367 24.27 -10.91 -5.66
N ILE A 368 24.95 -10.50 -6.72
CA ILE A 368 26.09 -11.24 -7.28
C ILE A 368 27.39 -10.47 -7.10
N ILE A 369 28.39 -11.15 -6.55
CA ILE A 369 29.77 -10.68 -6.50
C ILE A 369 30.52 -11.31 -7.67
N THR A 370 30.96 -10.52 -8.63
CA THR A 370 31.75 -11.01 -9.76
C THR A 370 33.23 -10.86 -9.46
N VAL A 371 34.03 -11.85 -9.84
CA VAL A 371 35.48 -11.91 -9.56
C VAL A 371 36.25 -12.27 -10.80
N GLN A 372 37.08 -11.33 -11.25
CA GLN A 372 38.06 -11.58 -12.30
C GLN A 372 39.25 -12.34 -11.72
N ALA A 373 39.41 -13.60 -12.12
CA ALA A 373 40.40 -14.52 -11.54
C ALA A 373 41.82 -14.38 -12.11
N GLY A 374 42.00 -13.62 -13.19
CA GLY A 374 43.30 -13.44 -13.84
C GLY A 374 43.45 -12.11 -14.58
N PRO A 375 44.67 -11.83 -15.08
CA PRO A 375 45.03 -10.53 -15.65
C PRO A 375 44.52 -10.31 -17.09
N LYS A 376 43.84 -11.29 -17.68
CA LYS A 376 43.35 -11.19 -19.06
C LYS A 376 42.04 -10.40 -19.10
N PHE A 377 41.85 -9.65 -20.18
CA PHE A 377 40.68 -8.80 -20.41
C PHE A 377 40.11 -9.12 -21.79
N GLY A 378 39.19 -10.07 -21.84
CA GLY A 378 38.37 -10.30 -23.03
C GLY A 378 37.43 -9.12 -23.32
N GLU A 379 36.83 -9.12 -24.52
CA GLU A 379 36.02 -8.01 -25.01
C GLU A 379 34.80 -7.75 -24.12
N ASN A 380 34.18 -8.82 -23.61
CA ASN A 380 32.93 -8.74 -22.85
C ASN A 380 33.12 -8.92 -21.34
N LEU A 381 34.31 -9.33 -20.87
CA LEU A 381 34.58 -9.64 -19.47
C LEU A 381 34.12 -8.53 -18.52
N GLU A 382 34.69 -7.33 -18.65
CA GLU A 382 34.41 -6.22 -17.74
C GLU A 382 32.97 -5.75 -17.86
N LEU A 383 32.46 -5.64 -19.10
CA LEU A 383 31.08 -5.26 -19.37
C LEU A 383 30.09 -6.20 -18.68
N VAL A 384 30.24 -7.50 -18.84
CA VAL A 384 29.34 -8.51 -18.26
C VAL A 384 29.49 -8.52 -16.73
N MET A 385 30.72 -8.63 -16.21
CA MET A 385 30.95 -8.76 -14.77
C MET A 385 30.54 -7.52 -13.99
N GLN A 386 30.84 -6.33 -14.51
CA GLN A 386 30.44 -5.08 -13.88
C GLN A 386 28.93 -4.90 -13.94
N THR A 387 28.29 -5.17 -15.09
CA THR A 387 26.82 -5.05 -15.23
C THR A 387 26.09 -5.93 -14.22
N LEU A 388 26.53 -7.18 -14.05
CA LEU A 388 25.97 -8.11 -13.07
C LEU A 388 26.16 -7.59 -11.63
N GLY A 389 27.36 -7.13 -11.28
CA GLY A 389 27.68 -6.64 -9.95
C GLY A 389 26.90 -5.36 -9.59
N ASP A 390 26.98 -4.34 -10.44
CA ASP A 390 26.42 -3.01 -10.19
C ASP A 390 24.88 -3.02 -10.16
N SER A 391 24.25 -3.80 -11.05
CA SER A 391 22.79 -3.83 -11.18
C SER A 391 22.08 -4.64 -10.09
N THR A 392 22.80 -5.48 -9.33
CA THR A 392 22.21 -6.34 -8.28
C THR A 392 22.53 -5.86 -6.86
N GLY A 393 23.20 -4.71 -6.71
CA GLY A 393 23.71 -4.24 -5.42
C GLY A 393 24.87 -5.09 -4.88
N GLY A 394 25.50 -5.88 -5.75
CA GLY A 394 26.66 -6.71 -5.46
C GLY A 394 27.97 -5.93 -5.59
N ALA A 395 28.99 -6.56 -6.17
CA ALA A 395 30.28 -5.91 -6.41
C ALA A 395 31.07 -6.61 -7.51
N PHE A 396 31.92 -5.87 -8.20
CA PHE A 396 32.94 -6.43 -9.10
C PHE A 396 34.33 -6.35 -8.46
N ILE A 397 34.94 -7.51 -8.20
CA ILE A 397 36.34 -7.64 -7.77
C ILE A 397 37.20 -7.79 -9.02
N ARG A 398 37.70 -6.65 -9.49
CA ARG A 398 38.55 -6.55 -10.68
C ARG A 398 39.99 -7.00 -10.40
N TRP A 399 40.64 -7.54 -11.41
CA TRP A 399 42.10 -7.71 -11.40
C TRP A 399 42.81 -6.40 -11.73
N ASP A 400 43.32 -5.69 -10.72
CA ASP A 400 44.05 -4.44 -10.93
C ASP A 400 45.54 -4.63 -11.20
N ALA A 401 46.20 -3.61 -11.74
CA ALA A 401 47.66 -3.60 -11.92
C ALA A 401 48.40 -3.83 -10.59
N GLY A 402 49.21 -4.89 -10.53
CA GLY A 402 49.90 -5.32 -9.30
C GLY A 402 49.14 -6.36 -8.47
N SER A 403 47.94 -6.76 -8.89
CA SER A 403 47.21 -7.87 -8.28
C SER A 403 47.91 -9.21 -8.51
N SER A 404 47.69 -10.13 -7.58
CA SER A 404 48.12 -11.53 -7.66
C SER A 404 46.91 -12.42 -7.43
N GLN A 405 47.00 -13.70 -7.83
CA GLN A 405 45.93 -14.67 -7.56
C GLN A 405 45.59 -14.69 -6.07
N LYS A 406 46.62 -14.65 -5.22
CA LYS A 406 46.46 -14.57 -3.76
C LYS A 406 45.70 -13.34 -3.30
N SER A 407 46.01 -12.14 -3.81
CA SER A 407 45.32 -10.92 -3.38
C SER A 407 43.86 -10.91 -3.80
N ILE A 408 43.54 -11.43 -4.99
CA ILE A 408 42.15 -11.57 -5.47
C ILE A 408 41.39 -12.63 -4.68
N SER A 409 41.98 -13.81 -4.44
CA SER A 409 41.40 -14.86 -3.59
C SER A 409 41.13 -14.37 -2.16
N GLN A 410 42.03 -13.56 -1.60
CA GLN A 410 41.85 -12.94 -0.29
C GLN A 410 40.75 -11.87 -0.30
N ALA A 411 40.66 -11.06 -1.36
CA ALA A 411 39.60 -10.07 -1.52
C ALA A 411 38.22 -10.74 -1.62
N LEU A 412 38.13 -11.83 -2.40
CA LEU A 412 36.92 -12.66 -2.48
C LEU A 412 36.57 -13.24 -1.11
N ALA A 413 37.48 -13.96 -0.45
CA ALA A 413 37.21 -14.56 0.86
C ALA A 413 36.81 -13.50 1.91
N LYS A 414 37.44 -12.32 1.89
CA LYS A 414 37.06 -11.19 2.75
C LYS A 414 35.65 -10.70 2.43
N LYS A 415 35.30 -10.49 1.16
CA LYS A 415 33.96 -10.02 0.79
C LYS A 415 32.88 -11.04 1.17
N MET A 416 33.12 -12.32 0.94
CA MET A 416 32.24 -13.42 1.36
C MET A 416 31.98 -13.42 2.87
N THR A 417 33.06 -13.32 3.66
CA THR A 417 32.95 -13.32 5.13
C THR A 417 32.27 -12.06 5.66
N VAL A 418 32.45 -10.92 5.02
CA VAL A 418 31.72 -9.68 5.34
C VAL A 418 30.22 -9.84 5.06
N GLU A 419 29.82 -10.36 3.90
CA GLU A 419 28.40 -10.55 3.60
C GLU A 419 27.73 -11.58 4.51
N ALA A 420 28.44 -12.65 4.86
CA ALA A 420 27.96 -13.62 5.85
C ALA A 420 27.77 -12.98 7.23
N LYS A 421 28.76 -12.20 7.70
CA LYS A 421 28.67 -11.45 8.96
C LYS A 421 27.51 -10.47 8.98
N ASN A 422 27.34 -9.68 7.92
CA ASN A 422 26.25 -8.72 7.81
C ASN A 422 24.89 -9.43 7.84
N THR A 423 24.74 -10.51 7.06
CA THR A 423 23.50 -11.30 7.04
C THR A 423 23.12 -11.82 8.41
N VAL A 424 24.08 -12.42 9.13
CA VAL A 424 23.82 -12.98 10.48
C VAL A 424 23.51 -11.86 11.46
N ARG A 425 24.24 -10.74 11.42
CA ARG A 425 24.02 -9.58 12.29
C ARG A 425 22.65 -8.96 12.06
N ASP A 426 22.32 -8.66 10.81
CA ASP A 426 21.06 -8.00 10.43
C ASP A 426 19.88 -8.93 10.77
N GLY A 427 20.00 -10.23 10.49
CA GLY A 427 19.02 -11.22 10.91
C GLY A 427 18.87 -11.31 12.43
N THR A 428 19.97 -11.22 13.19
CA THR A 428 19.93 -11.26 14.66
C THR A 428 19.24 -10.01 15.22
N ALA A 429 19.44 -8.84 14.61
CA ALA A 429 18.71 -7.63 14.97
C ALA A 429 17.19 -7.81 14.78
N VAL A 430 16.76 -8.40 13.66
CA VAL A 430 15.34 -8.75 13.43
C VAL A 430 14.81 -9.74 14.47
N LEU A 431 15.61 -10.74 14.87
CA LEU A 431 15.17 -11.72 15.88
C LEU A 431 14.94 -11.12 17.27
N ILE A 432 15.64 -10.03 17.62
CA ILE A 432 15.45 -9.35 18.91
C ILE A 432 14.06 -8.71 18.98
N GLU A 433 13.54 -8.26 17.84
CA GLU A 433 12.21 -7.66 17.71
C GLU A 433 11.08 -8.69 17.60
N ILE A 434 11.36 -10.00 17.75
CA ILE A 434 10.30 -11.01 17.82
C ILE A 434 9.50 -10.81 19.12
N GLU A 435 8.25 -10.44 18.96
CA GLU A 435 7.28 -10.36 20.05
C GLU A 435 6.49 -11.67 20.17
N PHE A 436 6.08 -12.00 21.39
CA PHE A 436 5.12 -13.06 21.67
C PHE A 436 3.86 -12.45 22.31
N PRO A 437 2.95 -11.85 21.52
CA PRO A 437 1.72 -11.27 22.06
C PRO A 437 0.86 -12.33 22.78
N TYR A 438 -0.05 -11.86 23.64
CA TYR A 438 -0.84 -12.61 24.63
C TYR A 438 -1.66 -13.81 24.09
N ARG A 439 -1.70 -14.03 22.76
CA ARG A 439 -2.33 -15.18 22.08
C ARG A 439 -1.38 -16.33 21.72
N GLY A 440 -0.07 -16.22 21.99
CA GLY A 440 0.89 -17.33 21.91
C GLY A 440 1.53 -17.60 20.54
N TYR A 441 1.35 -16.71 19.56
CA TYR A 441 2.03 -16.72 18.26
C TYR A 441 3.26 -15.81 18.28
N ALA A 442 4.26 -16.09 17.45
CA ALA A 442 5.40 -15.18 17.27
C ALA A 442 5.03 -14.11 16.24
N SER A 443 5.39 -12.86 16.49
CA SER A 443 5.20 -11.77 15.54
C SER A 443 6.48 -10.96 15.32
N ILE A 444 6.68 -10.48 14.08
CA ILE A 444 7.80 -9.60 13.73
C ILE A 444 7.25 -8.32 13.10
N PRO A 445 7.59 -7.13 13.60
CA PRO A 445 7.18 -5.86 13.01
C PRO A 445 7.64 -5.72 11.55
N LEU A 446 6.78 -5.17 10.68
CA LEU A 446 7.13 -4.91 9.28
C LEU A 446 8.19 -3.80 9.16
N GLU A 447 8.32 -2.91 10.15
CA GLU A 447 9.37 -1.87 10.15
C GLU A 447 10.80 -2.44 10.11
N VAL A 448 11.00 -3.67 10.57
CA VAL A 448 12.29 -4.37 10.51
C VAL A 448 12.35 -5.44 9.42
N LEU A 449 11.28 -5.59 8.63
CA LEU A 449 11.18 -6.54 7.52
C LEU A 449 11.16 -5.82 6.18
N ASP A 450 12.17 -6.08 5.36
CA ASP A 450 12.15 -5.66 3.96
C ASP A 450 11.48 -6.70 3.05
N GLY A 451 11.27 -6.33 1.79
CA GLY A 451 10.67 -7.21 0.78
C GLY A 451 11.47 -8.48 0.52
N GLU A 452 12.80 -8.43 0.59
CA GLU A 452 13.68 -9.60 0.40
C GLU A 452 13.46 -10.63 1.51
N LEU A 453 13.40 -10.18 2.76
CA LEU A 453 13.24 -11.04 3.91
C LEU A 453 11.87 -11.73 3.92
N MET A 454 10.81 -11.03 3.53
CA MET A 454 9.48 -11.62 3.38
C MET A 454 9.42 -12.70 2.31
N GLU A 455 9.97 -12.43 1.12
CA GLU A 455 10.05 -13.45 0.05
C GLU A 455 10.93 -14.62 0.45
N ARG A 456 12.01 -14.36 1.17
CA ARG A 456 12.89 -15.39 1.74
C ARG A 456 12.14 -16.30 2.72
N LEU A 457 11.29 -15.77 3.58
CA LEU A 457 10.45 -16.56 4.47
C LEU A 457 9.47 -17.45 3.69
N ARG A 458 8.72 -16.87 2.73
CA ARG A 458 7.75 -17.60 1.89
C ARG A 458 8.39 -18.76 1.14
N ARG A 459 9.52 -18.49 0.48
CA ARG A 459 10.27 -19.47 -0.31
C ARG A 459 10.74 -20.68 0.50
N ASN A 460 10.96 -20.51 1.80
CA ASN A 460 11.38 -21.59 2.70
C ASN A 460 10.21 -22.29 3.41
N GLY A 461 8.97 -22.04 2.96
CA GLY A 461 7.78 -22.69 3.50
C GLY A 461 7.34 -22.15 4.86
N VAL A 462 7.81 -20.97 5.26
CA VAL A 462 7.27 -20.27 6.43
C VAL A 462 5.96 -19.63 6.00
N ASP A 463 4.85 -20.20 6.46
CA ASP A 463 3.55 -19.58 6.31
C ASP A 463 3.40 -18.46 7.33
N PHE A 464 3.06 -17.27 6.86
CA PHE A 464 2.83 -16.12 7.73
C PHE A 464 1.69 -15.28 7.18
N ASN A 465 0.87 -14.80 8.10
CA ASN A 465 -0.14 -13.81 7.79
C ASN A 465 0.40 -12.43 8.12
N ILE A 466 0.13 -11.45 7.26
CA ILE A 466 0.29 -10.06 7.66
C ILE A 466 -0.87 -9.77 8.60
N ASP A 467 -0.53 -9.52 9.85
CA ASP A 467 -1.39 -8.89 10.83
C ASP A 467 -1.13 -7.39 10.71
N PRO A 468 -1.99 -6.62 10.02
CA PRO A 468 -1.86 -5.17 9.96
C PRO A 468 -2.00 -4.49 11.33
N GLY A 469 -2.14 -5.28 12.40
CA GLY A 469 -2.83 -4.92 13.62
C GLY A 469 -4.30 -5.26 13.47
N GLU A 470 -5.15 -4.63 14.26
CA GLU A 470 -6.59 -4.71 14.01
C GLU A 470 -6.92 -4.18 12.61
N GLY A 471 -7.27 -5.11 11.71
CA GLY A 471 -8.03 -4.86 10.48
C GLY A 471 -7.23 -4.48 9.23
N GLY A 472 -7.12 -5.40 8.26
CA GLY A 472 -7.24 -5.10 6.83
C GLY A 472 -6.45 -3.95 6.19
N VAL A 473 -6.83 -3.57 4.96
CA VAL A 473 -6.34 -2.34 4.32
C VAL A 473 -6.83 -1.15 5.12
N LEU A 474 -5.95 -0.53 5.90
CA LEU A 474 -6.34 0.57 6.78
C LEU A 474 -6.66 1.83 5.98
N ILE A 475 -7.68 2.57 6.38
CA ILE A 475 -7.89 3.95 5.95
C ILE A 475 -7.06 4.85 6.86
N ARG A 476 -6.41 5.86 6.27
CA ARG A 476 -5.83 6.97 7.00
C ARG A 476 -6.35 8.30 6.50
N GLU A 477 -6.37 9.28 7.40
CA GLU A 477 -6.57 10.66 7.01
C GLU A 477 -5.33 11.20 6.27
N GLY A 478 -5.57 12.08 5.31
CA GLY A 478 -4.51 12.80 4.63
C GLY A 478 -5.03 14.04 3.94
N TYR A 479 -4.10 14.83 3.42
CA TYR A 479 -4.38 16.08 2.76
C TYR A 479 -3.86 16.06 1.32
N ILE A 480 -4.76 16.25 0.36
CA ILE A 480 -4.46 16.35 -1.07
C ILE A 480 -4.62 17.78 -1.52
N LEU A 481 -3.62 18.29 -2.24
CA LEU A 481 -3.73 19.57 -2.94
C LEU A 481 -4.50 19.38 -4.25
N GLU A 482 -5.35 20.34 -4.59
CA GLU A 482 -6.12 20.34 -5.83
C GLU A 482 -5.26 20.03 -7.07
N ASN A 483 -5.62 18.93 -7.73
CA ASN A 483 -5.06 18.48 -8.99
C ASN A 483 -6.19 17.89 -9.86
N ASN A 484 -6.94 18.79 -10.50
CA ASN A 484 -8.12 18.43 -11.29
C ASN A 484 -7.80 17.55 -12.51
N ASP A 485 -6.54 17.51 -12.94
CA ASP A 485 -6.10 16.63 -14.02
C ASP A 485 -6.10 15.17 -13.58
N LEU A 486 -5.84 14.85 -12.31
CA LEU A 486 -5.79 13.47 -11.81
C LEU A 486 -7.01 13.08 -10.96
N LEU A 487 -7.47 14.01 -10.14
CA LEU A 487 -8.54 13.79 -9.18
C LEU A 487 -9.58 14.89 -9.33
N THR A 488 -10.80 14.47 -9.67
CA THR A 488 -11.93 15.36 -9.86
C THR A 488 -12.84 15.32 -8.64
N PRO A 489 -13.19 16.48 -8.06
CA PRO A 489 -14.13 16.53 -6.95
C PRO A 489 -15.55 16.21 -7.45
N LYS A 490 -16.20 15.27 -6.79
CA LYS A 490 -17.56 14.82 -7.06
C LYS A 490 -18.39 14.85 -5.79
N ILE A 491 -19.71 14.91 -5.96
CA ILE A 491 -20.70 14.74 -4.88
C ILE A 491 -21.59 13.53 -5.17
N HIS A 492 -21.94 12.80 -4.11
CA HIS A 492 -22.90 11.71 -4.17
C HIS A 492 -24.32 12.28 -4.02
N ILE A 493 -25.12 12.24 -5.07
CA ILE A 493 -26.46 12.84 -5.08
C ILE A 493 -27.50 11.84 -5.58
N ASP A 494 -28.61 11.74 -4.87
CA ASP A 494 -29.78 10.97 -5.26
C ASP A 494 -30.71 11.81 -6.17
N LYS A 495 -31.61 11.11 -6.87
CA LYS A 495 -32.48 11.71 -7.89
C LYS A 495 -33.42 12.77 -7.28
N GLU A 496 -33.98 12.47 -6.12
CA GLU A 496 -34.95 13.33 -5.44
C GLU A 496 -34.29 14.64 -4.97
N THR A 497 -33.12 14.55 -4.35
CA THR A 497 -32.31 15.72 -3.96
C THR A 497 -32.01 16.60 -5.17
N LEU A 498 -31.60 16.02 -6.30
CA LEU A 498 -31.29 16.78 -7.52
C LEU A 498 -32.55 17.45 -8.10
N GLN A 499 -33.68 16.75 -8.11
CA GLN A 499 -34.97 17.31 -8.56
C GLN A 499 -35.45 18.44 -7.64
N GLY A 500 -35.30 18.30 -6.33
CA GLY A 500 -35.58 19.35 -5.35
C GLY A 500 -34.74 20.61 -5.63
N LEU A 501 -33.44 20.45 -5.84
CA LEU A 501 -32.57 21.57 -6.22
C LEU A 501 -33.04 22.22 -7.53
N ILE A 502 -33.29 21.45 -8.59
CA ILE A 502 -33.81 21.99 -9.86
C ILE A 502 -35.10 22.78 -9.64
N HIS A 503 -36.01 22.27 -8.82
CA HIS A 503 -37.26 22.93 -8.49
C HIS A 503 -37.04 24.26 -7.74
N LEU A 504 -36.15 24.28 -6.74
CA LEU A 504 -35.79 25.50 -6.03
C LEU A 504 -35.21 26.55 -6.98
N TYR A 505 -34.27 26.17 -7.85
CA TYR A 505 -33.70 27.08 -8.85
C TYR A 505 -34.76 27.57 -9.84
N SER A 506 -35.71 26.72 -10.23
CA SER A 506 -36.83 27.12 -11.10
C SER A 506 -37.72 28.17 -10.43
N ILE A 507 -38.08 27.97 -9.16
CA ILE A 507 -38.88 28.93 -8.38
C ILE A 507 -38.14 30.23 -8.22
N LEU A 508 -36.89 30.21 -7.72
CA LEU A 508 -36.06 31.41 -7.54
C LEU A 508 -35.79 32.14 -8.87
N GLY A 509 -35.83 31.40 -9.98
CA GLY A 509 -35.70 31.90 -11.34
C GLY A 509 -37.00 32.39 -11.97
N THR A 510 -38.15 32.33 -11.29
CA THR A 510 -39.44 32.73 -11.87
C THR A 510 -39.60 34.26 -11.85
N THR A 511 -40.05 34.84 -12.97
CA THR A 511 -40.37 36.27 -13.09
C THR A 511 -41.89 36.49 -13.07
N GLY A 512 -42.32 37.65 -12.57
CA GLY A 512 -43.74 38.07 -12.63
C GLY A 512 -44.64 37.64 -11.47
N LEU A 513 -44.10 36.95 -10.44
CA LEU A 513 -44.80 36.68 -9.19
C LEU A 513 -44.77 37.92 -8.27
N ASP A 514 -45.88 38.16 -7.56
CA ASP A 514 -45.92 39.10 -6.44
C ASP A 514 -45.02 38.61 -5.29
N ALA A 515 -44.64 39.52 -4.40
CA ALA A 515 -43.62 39.27 -3.38
C ALA A 515 -44.02 38.18 -2.38
N ASP A 516 -45.30 38.14 -1.99
CA ASP A 516 -45.81 37.20 -1.00
C ASP A 516 -45.88 35.78 -1.58
N THR A 517 -46.41 35.65 -2.81
CA THR A 517 -46.44 34.37 -3.53
C THR A 517 -45.03 33.84 -3.81
N PHE A 518 -44.09 34.73 -4.15
CA PHE A 518 -42.71 34.35 -4.41
C PHE A 518 -42.00 33.81 -3.16
N LEU A 519 -42.19 34.50 -2.02
CA LEU A 519 -41.61 34.08 -0.74
C LEU A 519 -42.23 32.77 -0.26
N LEU A 520 -43.55 32.59 -0.41
CA LEU A 520 -44.23 31.35 -0.07
C LEU A 520 -43.72 30.16 -0.89
N SER A 521 -43.67 30.28 -2.23
CA SER A 521 -43.19 29.18 -3.08
C SER A 521 -41.72 28.85 -2.83
N ALA A 522 -40.88 29.85 -2.56
CA ALA A 522 -39.49 29.61 -2.22
C ALA A 522 -39.34 28.95 -0.83
N ALA A 523 -40.17 29.32 0.15
CA ALA A 523 -40.23 28.66 1.45
C ALA A 523 -40.69 27.20 1.32
N GLU A 524 -41.73 26.93 0.52
CA GLU A 524 -42.22 25.57 0.25
C GLU A 524 -41.15 24.70 -0.42
N ALA A 525 -40.42 25.24 -1.40
CA ALA A 525 -39.34 24.52 -2.06
C ALA A 525 -38.15 24.26 -1.13
N ILE A 526 -37.82 25.22 -0.26
CA ILE A 526 -36.80 25.01 0.77
C ILE A 526 -37.29 23.97 1.77
N ALA A 527 -38.54 24.01 2.21
CA ALA A 527 -39.11 23.04 3.14
C ALA A 527 -39.14 21.62 2.55
N ALA A 528 -39.41 21.48 1.25
CA ALA A 528 -39.33 20.20 0.55
C ALA A 528 -37.90 19.62 0.51
N ILE A 529 -36.87 20.46 0.64
CA ILE A 529 -35.45 20.07 0.62
C ILE A 529 -34.86 19.92 2.03
N ALA A 530 -35.29 20.78 2.96
CA ALA A 530 -34.70 20.99 4.27
C ALA A 530 -35.55 20.39 5.42
N GLY A 531 -36.78 19.97 5.13
CA GLY A 531 -37.82 19.64 6.09
C GLY A 531 -38.66 20.86 6.49
N GLU A 532 -39.82 20.62 7.12
CA GLU A 532 -40.82 21.64 7.45
C GLU A 532 -40.33 22.77 8.38
N SER A 533 -39.17 22.60 9.04
CA SER A 533 -38.56 23.60 9.92
C SER A 533 -37.10 23.86 9.55
N TYR A 534 -36.78 25.11 9.21
CA TYR A 534 -35.43 25.64 9.00
C TYR A 534 -35.23 26.96 9.77
N ASP A 535 -33.99 27.33 10.04
CA ASP A 535 -33.65 28.60 10.69
C ASP A 535 -33.76 29.74 9.69
N GLU A 536 -34.65 30.70 9.94
CA GLU A 536 -34.89 31.85 9.05
C GLU A 536 -33.68 32.79 8.99
N ASP A 537 -32.77 32.72 9.96
CA ASP A 537 -31.53 33.49 9.98
C ASP A 537 -30.41 32.91 9.10
N ASP A 538 -30.53 31.67 8.65
CA ASP A 538 -29.59 31.06 7.73
C ASP A 538 -29.80 31.56 6.28
N SER A 539 -28.70 31.67 5.52
CA SER A 539 -28.81 31.80 4.05
C SER A 539 -29.35 30.51 3.41
N ILE A 540 -29.94 30.60 2.22
CA ILE A 540 -30.40 29.42 1.47
C ILE A 540 -29.25 28.42 1.27
N SER A 541 -28.03 28.91 0.99
CA SER A 541 -26.84 28.07 0.88
C SER A 541 -26.48 27.35 2.17
N GLU A 542 -26.67 28.00 3.33
CA GLU A 542 -26.42 27.40 4.64
C GLU A 542 -27.48 26.37 4.98
N ILE A 543 -28.75 26.62 4.67
CA ILE A 543 -29.85 25.67 4.84
C ILE A 543 -29.57 24.39 4.02
N ILE A 544 -29.22 24.54 2.73
CA ILE A 544 -28.90 23.41 1.86
C ILE A 544 -27.63 22.68 2.33
N ARG A 545 -26.59 23.41 2.72
CA ARG A 545 -25.37 22.81 3.27
C ARG A 545 -25.67 21.99 4.52
N LYS A 546 -26.47 22.55 5.42
CA LYS A 546 -26.88 21.91 6.67
C LYS A 546 -27.61 20.59 6.37
N LYS A 547 -28.67 20.65 5.56
CA LYS A 547 -29.57 19.51 5.36
C LYS A 547 -29.05 18.49 4.35
N LEU A 548 -28.50 18.95 3.24
CA LEU A 548 -28.06 18.09 2.15
C LEU A 548 -26.55 17.78 2.18
N GLY A 549 -25.74 18.47 3.00
CA GLY A 549 -24.29 18.28 3.00
C GLY A 549 -23.61 18.73 1.70
N ILE A 550 -24.26 19.63 0.95
CA ILE A 550 -23.78 20.16 -0.33
C ILE A 550 -23.16 21.54 -0.10
N ASN A 551 -21.88 21.67 -0.45
CA ASN A 551 -21.18 22.95 -0.44
C ASN A 551 -21.17 23.55 -1.86
N PHE A 552 -21.99 24.58 -2.09
CA PHE A 552 -21.93 25.34 -3.33
C PHE A 552 -20.60 26.07 -3.47
N ARG A 553 -20.08 26.12 -4.71
CA ARG A 553 -18.85 26.85 -5.00
C ARG A 553 -19.12 28.30 -5.34
N SER A 554 -20.34 28.64 -5.76
CA SER A 554 -20.75 30.03 -5.88
C SER A 554 -21.45 30.56 -4.64
N GLU A 555 -21.40 31.88 -4.51
CA GLU A 555 -22.20 32.64 -3.56
C GLU A 555 -23.62 32.92 -4.09
N LEU A 556 -24.06 32.22 -5.14
CA LEU A 556 -25.33 32.53 -5.81
C LEU A 556 -26.54 32.36 -4.89
N LEU A 557 -26.48 31.44 -3.93
CA LEU A 557 -27.50 31.20 -2.90
C LEU A 557 -27.12 31.74 -1.51
N ASN A 558 -26.05 32.55 -1.42
CA ASN A 558 -25.55 33.07 -0.14
C ASN A 558 -26.31 34.35 0.29
N PHE A 559 -27.61 34.22 0.51
CA PHE A 559 -28.50 35.26 1.04
C PHE A 559 -29.69 34.61 1.77
N LYS A 560 -30.30 35.33 2.71
CA LYS A 560 -31.50 34.87 3.43
C LYS A 560 -32.75 34.99 2.56
N LEU A 561 -33.74 34.12 2.81
CA LEU A 561 -34.99 34.09 2.04
C LEU A 561 -35.71 35.45 2.02
N GLU A 562 -35.74 36.16 3.15
CA GLU A 562 -36.38 37.47 3.28
C GLU A 562 -35.85 38.54 2.31
N TYR A 563 -34.57 38.46 1.92
CA TYR A 563 -33.95 39.42 1.01
C TYR A 563 -34.54 39.38 -0.41
N LEU A 564 -35.19 38.29 -0.80
CA LEU A 564 -35.81 38.14 -2.12
C LEU A 564 -36.85 39.23 -2.42
N THR A 565 -37.57 39.68 -1.39
CA THR A 565 -38.60 40.72 -1.51
C THR A 565 -38.03 42.13 -1.58
N SER A 566 -36.74 42.30 -1.23
CA SER A 566 -36.04 43.59 -1.15
C SER A 566 -35.26 43.97 -2.42
N LEU A 567 -35.12 43.04 -3.39
CA LEU A 567 -34.37 43.27 -4.62
C LEU A 567 -35.07 44.26 -5.55
N VAL A 568 -34.34 45.25 -6.08
CA VAL A 568 -34.92 46.15 -7.09
C VAL A 568 -35.11 45.41 -8.43
N PRO A 569 -36.04 45.84 -9.32
CA PRO A 569 -36.37 45.10 -10.55
C PRO A 569 -35.17 44.77 -11.45
N ALA A 570 -34.17 45.65 -11.55
CA ALA A 570 -32.97 45.42 -12.34
C ALA A 570 -32.02 44.38 -11.72
N GLU A 571 -31.89 44.37 -10.39
CA GLU A 571 -31.12 43.36 -9.66
C GLU A 571 -31.80 42.00 -9.74
N ARG A 572 -33.14 41.97 -9.55
CA ARG A 572 -33.97 40.78 -9.71
C ARG A 572 -33.77 40.17 -11.10
N LEU A 573 -33.84 40.96 -12.17
CA LEU A 573 -33.66 40.46 -13.54
C LEU A 573 -32.27 39.83 -13.77
N LYS A 574 -31.19 40.50 -13.32
CA LYS A 574 -29.81 40.00 -13.48
C LYS A 574 -29.57 38.74 -12.64
N PHE A 575 -30.14 38.71 -11.44
CA PHE A 575 -30.04 37.60 -10.50
C PHE A 575 -30.81 36.36 -11.00
N THR A 576 -32.07 36.57 -11.42
CA THR A 576 -32.93 35.54 -12.01
C THR A 576 -32.28 34.85 -13.21
N LYS A 577 -31.63 35.60 -14.11
CA LYS A 577 -30.94 34.99 -15.26
C LYS A 577 -29.85 34.00 -14.83
N ARG A 578 -29.03 34.37 -13.84
CA ARG A 578 -27.95 33.50 -13.33
C ARG A 578 -28.49 32.26 -12.63
N ILE A 579 -29.60 32.39 -11.90
CA ILE A 579 -30.30 31.26 -11.28
C ILE A 579 -30.92 30.34 -12.33
N GLN A 580 -31.58 30.89 -13.35
CA GLN A 580 -32.15 30.10 -14.44
C GLN A 580 -31.07 29.31 -15.18
N ASP A 581 -29.95 29.97 -15.52
CA ASP A 581 -28.82 29.30 -16.17
C ASP A 581 -28.26 28.15 -15.31
N ALA A 582 -28.14 28.37 -14.00
CA ALA A 582 -27.74 27.33 -13.04
C ALA A 582 -28.74 26.16 -12.96
N GLY A 583 -30.05 26.46 -12.85
CA GLY A 583 -31.09 25.43 -12.81
C GLY A 583 -31.17 24.62 -14.10
N ASN A 584 -31.01 25.27 -15.26
CA ASN A 584 -30.98 24.59 -16.56
C ASN A 584 -29.79 23.62 -16.66
N ASN A 585 -28.61 24.01 -16.17
CA ASN A 585 -27.44 23.13 -16.16
C ASN A 585 -27.68 21.87 -15.31
N LEU A 586 -28.32 22.01 -14.14
CA LEU A 586 -28.73 20.88 -13.32
C LEU A 586 -29.75 19.99 -14.03
N GLY A 587 -30.74 20.60 -14.72
CA GLY A 587 -31.72 19.90 -15.54
C GLY A 587 -31.07 19.09 -16.68
N TYR A 588 -30.16 19.69 -17.43
CA TYR A 588 -29.42 18.99 -18.48
C TYR A 588 -28.57 17.85 -17.94
N TYR A 589 -27.97 18.02 -16.74
CA TYR A 589 -27.25 16.94 -16.10
C TYR A 589 -28.17 15.77 -15.71
N LEU A 590 -29.33 16.06 -15.11
CA LEU A 590 -30.32 15.03 -14.76
C LEU A 590 -30.74 14.25 -16.01
N GLU A 591 -31.14 14.95 -17.08
CA GLU A 591 -31.56 14.33 -18.34
C GLU A 591 -30.47 13.45 -18.97
N ALA A 592 -29.22 13.91 -18.97
CA ALA A 592 -28.09 13.17 -19.54
C ALA A 592 -27.74 11.88 -18.75
N ASN A 593 -28.11 11.80 -17.48
CA ASN A 593 -27.76 10.68 -16.59
C ASN A 593 -29.00 9.92 -16.06
N LEU A 594 -30.18 10.11 -16.67
CA LEU A 594 -31.45 9.49 -16.23
C LEU A 594 -31.34 7.97 -16.05
N ALA A 595 -30.70 7.27 -16.98
CA ALA A 595 -30.54 5.82 -16.90
C ALA A 595 -29.71 5.37 -15.68
N GLU A 596 -28.73 6.18 -15.26
CA GLU A 596 -27.91 5.88 -14.07
C GLU A 596 -28.73 6.10 -12.79
N PHE A 597 -29.50 7.20 -12.73
CA PHE A 597 -30.44 7.47 -11.63
C PHE A 597 -31.60 6.48 -11.54
N ASP A 598 -32.00 5.83 -12.64
CA ASP A 598 -33.06 4.82 -12.62
C ASP A 598 -32.56 3.44 -12.15
N THR A 599 -31.25 3.23 -12.16
CA THR A 599 -30.61 1.94 -11.81
C THR A 599 -29.82 1.99 -10.51
N SER A 600 -29.51 3.19 -10.00
CA SER A 600 -28.72 3.41 -8.79
C SER A 600 -29.45 4.35 -7.84
N LEU A 601 -29.36 4.09 -6.53
CA LEU A 601 -29.96 4.94 -5.50
C LEU A 601 -29.38 6.37 -5.51
N ALA A 602 -28.11 6.52 -5.88
CA ALA A 602 -27.42 7.79 -6.02
C ALA A 602 -26.29 7.72 -7.04
N VAL A 603 -25.91 8.88 -7.59
CA VAL A 603 -24.93 9.03 -8.67
C VAL A 603 -23.82 9.99 -8.26
N TRP A 604 -22.60 9.75 -8.76
CA TRP A 604 -21.46 10.62 -8.53
C TRP A 604 -21.42 11.77 -9.54
N MET A 605 -21.99 12.91 -9.15
CA MET A 605 -22.01 14.12 -9.96
C MET A 605 -20.74 14.96 -9.78
N PRO A 606 -20.08 15.43 -10.86
CA PRO A 606 -18.98 16.39 -10.74
C PRO A 606 -19.43 17.65 -10.00
N ILE A 607 -18.64 18.11 -9.03
CA ILE A 607 -18.99 19.33 -8.28
C ILE A 607 -19.11 20.55 -9.19
N ALA A 608 -18.40 20.57 -10.32
CA ALA A 608 -18.50 21.66 -11.30
C ALA A 608 -19.87 21.77 -11.98
N ALA A 609 -20.72 20.73 -11.89
CA ALA A 609 -22.11 20.80 -12.34
C ALA A 609 -23.00 21.53 -11.32
N LEU A 610 -22.58 21.62 -10.05
CA LEU A 610 -23.25 22.47 -9.08
C LEU A 610 -22.91 23.95 -9.32
N PRO A 611 -23.90 24.84 -9.16
CA PRO A 611 -23.72 26.28 -9.29
C PRO A 611 -22.71 26.91 -8.33
#